data_AF-A0A5D9BWR2-F1
#
_entry.id   AF-A0A5D9BWR2-F1
#
_cell.length_a   1.000
_cell.length_b   1.000
_cell.length_c   1.000
_cell.angle_alpha   90.00
_cell.angle_beta   90.00
_cell.angle_gamma   90.00
#
_symmetry.space_group_name_H-M   'P 1'
#
loop_
_entity.id
_entity.type
_entity.pdbx_description
1 polymer ?
#
loop_
_entity_poly.entity_id
_entity_poly.type
_entity_poly.pdbx_seq_one_letter_code
_entity_poly.pdbx_strand_id
1 'polypeptide(L)'
;MPSSQAYRALKVGPPAEPRRANRAWQIRGTRRGKPLRLECCRVEWPGGLVRRGKRESNPGGPVSTHGLGANRPVQTPFSFQCSGAALRRDQLWRPNMKPALFIRNFIETHEGKLSLDPDDTGNWFYEKGRPAVLVGSKFGVTGAALAKFRGVKRITPGQMRDLTIEEAVNVGLKLYYDEPDIDLLPWNQVTASIMDMLWGAGPGQGAKLMQRMIGVNPDGNIGQLTAAAYDQFLKAHGLEKAAVMWAEVRNAFYERIIASRPTNAKYRRGWRNRTASFLPGTTWWKSWGARA
;
A
#
# COMPACT_ATOMS: atom_id res chain seq x y z
N MET A 1 -1.85 13.33 60.72
CA MET A 1 -0.83 12.95 59.71
C MET A 1 -0.30 11.57 60.05
N PRO A 2 -0.27 10.64 59.08
CA PRO A 2 0.89 9.77 58.96
C PRO A 2 1.42 9.66 57.52
N SER A 3 2.75 9.80 57.44
CA SER A 3 3.75 9.19 56.55
C SER A 3 3.46 8.97 55.06
N SER A 4 4.21 9.71 54.25
CA SER A 4 4.53 9.46 52.85
C SER A 4 5.18 8.09 52.62
N GLN A 5 4.48 7.18 51.93
CA GLN A 5 5.10 6.04 51.28
C GLN A 5 5.40 6.40 49.82
N ALA A 6 6.70 6.41 49.51
CA ALA A 6 7.26 6.75 48.22
C ALA A 6 6.80 5.77 47.13
N TYR A 7 6.10 6.29 46.11
CA TYR A 7 6.01 5.62 44.81
C TYR A 7 7.40 5.65 44.16
N ARG A 8 8.16 4.56 44.30
CA ARG A 8 9.29 4.26 43.40
C ARG A 8 8.70 3.97 42.03
N ALA A 9 8.65 4.99 41.18
CA ALA A 9 8.47 4.80 39.75
C ALA A 9 9.61 3.88 39.25
N LEU A 10 9.28 2.63 38.96
CA LEU A 10 10.12 1.75 38.14
C LEU A 10 10.37 2.51 36.84
N LYS A 11 11.59 2.99 36.64
CA LYS A 11 12.04 3.56 35.37
C LYS A 11 12.00 2.45 34.33
N VAL A 12 10.86 2.30 33.65
CA VAL A 12 10.75 1.48 32.46
C VAL A 12 11.62 2.15 31.40
N GLY A 13 12.84 1.65 31.24
CA GLY A 13 13.77 2.09 30.20
C GLY A 13 13.22 1.77 28.82
N PRO A 14 13.70 2.46 27.76
CA PRO A 14 13.25 2.20 26.41
C PRO A 14 13.46 0.72 26.03
N PRO A 15 12.52 0.08 25.32
CA PRO A 15 12.75 -1.25 24.78
C PRO A 15 13.96 -1.21 23.85
N ALA A 16 14.77 -2.28 23.87
CA ALA A 16 15.99 -2.39 23.09
C ALA A 16 15.75 -1.97 21.62
N GLU A 17 16.66 -1.16 21.07
CA GLU A 17 16.63 -0.72 19.68
C GLU A 17 16.32 -1.93 18.79
N PRO A 18 15.34 -1.87 17.87
CA PRO A 18 15.13 -2.95 16.94
C PRO A 18 16.42 -3.10 16.13
N ARG A 19 17.22 -4.13 16.46
CA ARG A 19 18.40 -4.50 15.69
C ARG A 19 17.94 -4.55 14.24
N ARG A 20 18.56 -3.74 13.37
CA ARG A 20 18.30 -3.72 11.94
C ARG A 20 18.02 -5.14 11.45
N ALA A 21 16.75 -5.46 11.20
CA ALA A 21 16.38 -6.63 10.41
C ALA A 21 16.59 -6.30 8.92
N ASN A 22 17.79 -5.80 8.59
CA ASN A 22 18.34 -5.80 7.25
C ASN A 22 19.35 -6.95 7.20
N ARG A 23 18.85 -8.18 7.25
CA ARG A 23 19.50 -9.29 6.57
C ARG A 23 18.52 -9.76 5.52
N ALA A 24 18.91 -9.53 4.27
CA ALA A 24 18.36 -10.25 3.14
C ALA A 24 18.32 -11.74 3.51
N TRP A 25 17.13 -12.32 3.54
CA TRP A 25 16.99 -13.77 3.63
C TRP A 25 17.38 -14.35 2.28
N GLN A 26 18.69 -14.59 2.10
CA GLN A 26 19.19 -15.56 1.13
C GLN A 26 18.70 -16.93 1.59
N ILE A 27 17.75 -17.51 0.86
CA ILE A 27 17.37 -18.90 1.02
C ILE A 27 18.49 -19.74 0.39
N ARG A 28 19.38 -20.30 1.22
CA ARG A 28 20.19 -21.46 0.81
C ARG A 28 19.27 -22.67 0.79
N GLY A 29 19.15 -23.27 -0.40
CA GLY A 29 18.36 -24.48 -0.58
C GLY A 29 19.00 -25.69 0.10
N THR A 30 18.15 -26.50 0.73
CA THR A 30 18.40 -27.94 0.90
C THR A 30 17.14 -28.68 0.48
N ARG A 31 17.32 -29.66 -0.41
CA ARG A 31 16.27 -30.52 -0.97
C ARG A 31 15.80 -31.52 0.09
N ARG A 32 14.48 -31.75 0.15
CA ARG A 32 13.78 -33.03 -0.12
C ARG A 32 12.45 -33.07 0.64
N GLY A 33 11.37 -32.97 -0.12
CA GLY A 33 9.99 -33.20 0.32
C GLY A 33 9.07 -32.98 -0.88
N LYS A 34 8.36 -34.03 -1.31
CA LYS A 34 7.58 -34.07 -2.57
C LYS A 34 6.50 -32.96 -2.61
N PRO A 35 6.21 -32.35 -3.78
CA PRO A 35 5.17 -31.33 -3.87
C PRO A 35 3.77 -31.97 -3.85
N LEU A 36 2.89 -31.44 -2.99
CA LEU A 36 1.45 -31.60 -3.15
C LEU A 36 1.01 -30.75 -4.35
N ARG A 37 0.49 -31.41 -5.39
CA ARG A 37 -0.16 -30.77 -6.54
C ARG A 37 -1.39 -30.00 -6.03
N LEU A 38 -1.32 -28.67 -6.09
CA LEU A 38 -2.51 -27.84 -6.21
C LEU A 38 -2.69 -27.59 -7.70
N GLU A 39 -3.74 -28.15 -8.27
CA GLU A 39 -4.15 -27.89 -9.65
C GLU A 39 -4.47 -26.40 -9.77
N CYS A 40 -3.57 -25.69 -10.45
CA CYS A 40 -3.78 -24.32 -10.85
C CYS A 40 -4.70 -24.35 -12.07
N CYS A 41 -5.89 -23.74 -11.96
CA CYS A 41 -6.77 -23.50 -13.09
C CYS A 41 -5.97 -22.77 -14.19
N ARG A 42 -5.76 -23.47 -15.30
CA ARG A 42 -5.12 -22.95 -16.51
C ARG A 42 -6.06 -21.95 -17.16
N VAL A 43 -5.73 -20.66 -17.05
CA VAL A 43 -6.35 -19.62 -17.89
C VAL A 43 -5.63 -19.67 -19.24
N GLU A 44 -6.29 -20.23 -20.26
CA GLU A 44 -5.79 -20.22 -21.63
C GLU A 44 -5.94 -18.83 -22.25
N TRP A 45 -4.84 -18.32 -22.81
CA TRP A 45 -4.80 -17.08 -23.57
C TRP A 45 -5.21 -17.34 -25.03
N PRO A 46 -6.11 -16.55 -25.64
CA PRO A 46 -6.40 -16.69 -27.05
C PRO A 46 -5.32 -16.00 -27.91
N GLY A 47 -4.62 -16.80 -28.73
CA GLY A 47 -4.12 -16.42 -30.05
C GLY A 47 -2.75 -15.73 -30.14
N GLY A 48 -1.75 -16.44 -30.68
CA GLY A 48 -0.46 -15.87 -31.07
C GLY A 48 0.25 -16.72 -32.12
N LEU A 49 0.08 -16.32 -33.38
CA LEU A 49 0.57 -16.92 -34.62
C LEU A 49 2.07 -17.30 -34.57
N VAL A 50 2.38 -18.58 -34.78
CA VAL A 50 3.74 -19.10 -34.91
C VAL A 50 4.29 -18.73 -36.29
N ARG A 51 5.26 -17.80 -36.36
CA ARG A 51 6.18 -17.71 -37.51
C ARG A 51 7.32 -18.70 -37.30
N ARG A 52 7.30 -19.82 -38.03
CA ARG A 52 8.45 -20.71 -38.19
C ARG A 52 9.53 -20.01 -39.03
N GLY A 53 10.71 -19.81 -38.44
CA GLY A 53 11.92 -19.53 -39.21
C GLY A 53 12.40 -20.82 -39.87
N LYS A 54 12.47 -20.82 -41.21
CA LYS A 54 13.24 -21.80 -41.98
C LYS A 54 14.45 -21.10 -42.58
N ARG A 55 15.61 -21.72 -42.38
CA ARG A 55 16.86 -21.52 -43.13
C ARG A 55 16.64 -21.96 -44.58
N GLU A 56 17.15 -21.19 -45.52
CA GLU A 56 17.51 -21.57 -46.90
C GLU A 56 18.49 -20.47 -47.37
N SER A 57 19.80 -20.72 -47.34
CA SER A 57 20.65 -21.15 -48.46
C SER A 57 20.64 -20.20 -49.67
N ASN A 58 21.71 -19.40 -49.76
CA ASN A 58 22.13 -18.66 -50.95
C ASN A 58 22.68 -19.65 -52.00
N PRO A 59 22.48 -19.43 -53.31
CA PRO A 59 23.63 -19.05 -54.14
C PRO A 59 23.34 -18.10 -55.32
N GLY A 60 24.31 -17.23 -55.63
CA GLY A 60 24.86 -17.06 -56.99
C GLY A 60 24.19 -16.11 -58.01
N GLY A 61 24.80 -14.92 -58.19
CA GLY A 61 25.12 -14.35 -59.52
C GLY A 61 24.01 -13.62 -60.32
N PRO A 62 24.36 -12.90 -61.41
CA PRO A 62 24.41 -11.42 -61.37
C PRO A 62 23.70 -10.67 -62.53
N VAL A 63 23.77 -9.33 -62.46
CA VAL A 63 23.70 -8.32 -63.56
C VAL A 63 22.30 -7.86 -64.04
N SER A 64 21.96 -6.58 -63.84
CA SER A 64 21.92 -5.54 -64.90
C SER A 64 21.11 -4.29 -64.51
N THR A 65 21.70 -3.18 -64.93
CA THR A 65 21.31 -1.77 -64.89
C THR A 65 20.08 -1.39 -65.75
N HIS A 66 19.33 -0.36 -65.33
CA HIS A 66 18.90 0.86 -66.06
C HIS A 66 17.55 1.40 -65.56
N GLY A 67 17.40 2.73 -65.51
CA GLY A 67 16.09 3.39 -65.65
C GLY A 67 15.77 4.51 -64.67
N LEU A 68 16.20 5.73 -65.03
CA LEU A 68 15.74 7.01 -64.48
C LEU A 68 14.23 7.21 -64.73
N GLY A 69 13.50 7.86 -63.81
CA GLY A 69 12.08 8.19 -64.04
C GLY A 69 11.38 9.01 -62.95
N ALA A 70 11.63 10.32 -62.97
CA ALA A 70 10.82 11.48 -62.55
C ALA A 70 9.57 11.34 -61.65
N ASN A 71 9.60 12.12 -60.56
CA ASN A 71 8.55 12.98 -59.97
C ASN A 71 7.10 12.90 -60.50
N ARG A 72 6.17 12.56 -59.59
CA ARG A 72 4.88 13.25 -59.40
C ARG A 72 4.46 13.20 -57.92
N PRO A 73 4.04 14.33 -57.31
CA PRO A 73 3.47 14.31 -55.96
C PRO A 73 2.00 13.88 -56.04
N VAL A 74 1.65 12.78 -55.38
CA VAL A 74 0.26 12.36 -55.20
C VAL A 74 -0.31 13.18 -54.05
N GLN A 75 -1.27 14.06 -54.37
CA GLN A 75 -2.14 14.69 -53.39
C GLN A 75 -3.05 13.62 -52.76
N THR A 76 -2.92 13.43 -51.45
CA THR A 76 -3.91 12.68 -50.65
C THR A 76 -4.80 13.68 -49.91
N PRO A 77 -6.14 13.68 -50.10
CA PRO A 77 -7.03 14.47 -49.28
C PRO A 77 -7.61 13.57 -48.18
N PHE A 78 -6.93 13.44 -47.04
CA PHE A 78 -7.55 12.90 -45.82
C PHE A 78 -6.85 13.50 -44.60
N SER A 79 -7.17 14.75 -44.29
CA SER A 79 -6.91 15.34 -42.99
C SER A 79 -7.88 14.74 -41.97
N PHE A 80 -7.48 13.65 -41.32
CA PHE A 80 -8.12 13.26 -40.05
C PHE A 80 -7.77 14.31 -39.00
N GLN A 81 -8.71 15.22 -38.74
CA GLN A 81 -8.69 16.02 -37.52
C GLN A 81 -8.86 15.05 -36.35
N CYS A 82 -7.75 14.71 -35.69
CA CYS A 82 -7.80 14.17 -34.33
C CYS A 82 -8.30 15.28 -33.40
N SER A 83 -9.62 15.40 -33.28
CA SER A 83 -10.29 16.06 -32.17
C SER A 83 -10.13 15.19 -30.92
N GLY A 84 -8.88 14.97 -30.49
CA GLY A 84 -8.56 14.40 -29.20
C GLY A 84 -8.77 15.50 -28.17
N ALA A 85 -10.01 15.66 -27.71
CA ALA A 85 -10.29 16.45 -26.51
C ALA A 85 -9.34 15.95 -25.41
N ALA A 86 -8.35 16.77 -25.06
CA ALA A 86 -7.52 16.52 -23.90
C ALA A 86 -8.46 16.52 -22.69
N LEU A 87 -8.80 15.33 -22.20
CA LEU A 87 -9.51 15.18 -20.95
C LEU A 87 -8.64 15.84 -19.87
N ARG A 88 -9.05 17.04 -19.44
CA ARG A 88 -8.44 17.68 -18.30
C ARG A 88 -8.63 16.74 -17.11
N ARG A 89 -7.54 16.50 -16.38
CA ARG A 89 -7.47 15.62 -15.19
C ARG A 89 -8.45 16.01 -14.07
N ASP A 90 -9.12 17.14 -14.18
CA ASP A 90 -10.10 17.68 -13.24
C ASP A 90 -11.56 17.22 -13.49
N GLN A 91 -11.87 16.55 -14.61
CA GLN A 91 -13.25 16.19 -15.00
C GLN A 91 -13.67 14.72 -14.75
N LEU A 92 -12.85 13.88 -14.10
CA LEU A 92 -13.28 12.54 -13.62
C LEU A 92 -13.82 12.56 -12.18
N TRP A 93 -14.35 13.71 -11.75
CA TRP A 93 -14.88 13.92 -10.41
C TRP A 93 -16.25 13.24 -10.21
N ARG A 94 -16.23 12.01 -9.68
CA ARG A 94 -17.40 11.37 -9.07
C ARG A 94 -17.51 11.83 -7.61
N PRO A 95 -18.71 12.10 -7.06
CA PRO A 95 -18.90 12.62 -5.70
C PRO A 95 -18.72 11.52 -4.62
N ASN A 96 -17.61 10.78 -4.68
CA ASN A 96 -17.29 9.68 -3.78
C ASN A 96 -16.36 10.16 -2.65
N MET A 97 -16.35 9.45 -1.51
CA MET A 97 -15.44 9.63 -0.38
C MET A 97 -14.02 9.92 -0.89
N LYS A 98 -13.44 11.09 -0.63
CA LYS A 98 -12.07 11.40 -1.08
C LYS A 98 -11.04 10.79 -0.14
N PRO A 99 -9.80 10.49 -0.59
CA PRO A 99 -8.73 10.03 0.30
C PRO A 99 -8.51 10.94 1.52
N ALA A 100 -8.52 12.26 1.32
CA ALA A 100 -8.38 13.24 2.40
C ALA A 100 -9.52 13.17 3.41
N LEU A 101 -10.76 13.01 2.94
CA LEU A 101 -11.94 12.87 3.79
C LEU A 101 -11.94 11.53 4.53
N PHE A 102 -11.51 10.46 3.87
CA PHE A 102 -11.32 9.15 4.50
C PHE A 102 -10.31 9.25 5.66
N ILE A 103 -9.15 9.85 5.43
CA ILE A 103 -8.13 10.04 6.48
C ILE A 103 -8.67 10.89 7.62
N ARG A 104 -9.31 12.03 7.31
CA ARG A 104 -9.92 12.90 8.32
C ARG A 104 -10.94 12.12 9.17
N ASN A 105 -11.92 11.47 8.53
CA ASN A 105 -12.94 10.70 9.21
C ASN A 105 -12.32 9.57 10.05
N PHE A 106 -11.27 8.93 9.53
CA PHE A 106 -10.55 7.89 10.26
C PHE A 106 -9.90 8.44 11.54
N ILE A 107 -9.22 9.60 11.45
CA ILE A 107 -8.60 10.30 12.59
C ILE A 107 -9.65 10.71 13.62
N GLU A 108 -10.78 11.26 13.17
CA GLU A 108 -11.84 11.80 14.02
C GLU A 108 -12.66 10.68 14.70
N THR A 109 -12.91 9.56 14.00
CA THR A 109 -13.69 8.43 14.54
C THR A 109 -12.91 7.63 15.58
N HIS A 110 -11.58 7.54 15.43
CA HIS A 110 -10.72 6.82 16.36
C HIS A 110 -10.04 7.82 17.31
N GLU A 111 -10.85 8.59 18.08
CA GLU A 111 -10.47 9.69 18.98
C GLU A 111 -8.97 9.76 19.32
N GLY A 112 -8.20 10.35 18.40
CA GLY A 112 -6.75 10.28 18.35
C GLY A 112 -6.06 11.27 19.29
N LYS A 113 -6.38 11.22 20.58
CA LYS A 113 -5.64 11.98 21.60
C LYS A 113 -4.18 11.50 21.65
N LEU A 114 -3.30 12.37 22.12
CA LEU A 114 -1.88 12.05 22.29
C LEU A 114 -1.74 10.81 23.20
N SER A 115 -1.21 9.72 22.65
CA SER A 115 -0.82 8.53 23.39
C SER A 115 0.63 8.68 23.84
N LEU A 116 0.89 8.45 25.12
CA LEU A 116 2.23 8.43 25.74
C LEU A 116 2.49 7.11 26.47
N ASP A 117 1.77 6.03 26.11
CA ASP A 117 1.99 4.71 26.67
C ASP A 117 3.42 4.23 26.33
N PRO A 118 4.31 4.04 27.33
CA PRO A 118 5.67 3.58 27.08
C PRO A 118 5.74 2.11 26.63
N ASP A 119 4.70 1.31 26.85
CA ASP A 119 4.64 -0.07 26.36
C ASP A 119 4.31 -0.12 24.85
N ASP A 120 3.75 0.95 24.30
CA ASP A 120 3.56 1.13 22.87
C ASP A 120 4.86 1.64 22.24
N THR A 121 5.55 0.73 21.54
CA THR A 121 6.80 1.03 20.83
C THR A 121 6.64 2.15 19.78
N GLY A 122 5.42 2.42 19.29
CA GLY A 122 5.15 3.50 18.33
C GLY A 122 5.25 4.91 18.94
N ASN A 123 5.22 5.03 20.27
CA ASN A 123 5.37 6.30 20.99
C ASN A 123 6.84 6.70 21.20
N TRP A 124 7.78 5.79 20.94
CA TRP A 124 9.22 6.03 21.07
C TRP A 124 9.82 6.53 19.76
N PHE A 125 10.58 7.62 19.84
CA PHE A 125 11.40 8.12 18.75
C PHE A 125 12.84 7.66 18.93
N TYR A 126 13.41 7.08 17.87
CA TYR A 126 14.78 6.59 17.84
C TYR A 126 15.61 7.44 16.88
N GLU A 127 16.72 7.98 17.37
CA GLU A 127 17.71 8.72 16.57
C GLU A 127 19.08 8.06 16.76
N LYS A 128 19.77 7.77 15.65
CA LYS A 128 21.07 7.09 15.70
C LYS A 128 22.06 7.90 16.54
N GLY A 129 22.66 7.25 17.54
CA GLY A 129 23.66 7.88 18.42
C GLY A 129 23.06 8.72 19.55
N ARG A 130 21.75 8.62 19.81
CA ARG A 130 21.09 9.31 20.92
C ARG A 130 20.13 8.39 21.67
N PRO A 131 19.85 8.66 22.95
CA PRO A 131 18.82 7.94 23.70
C PRO A 131 17.45 8.09 23.04
N ALA A 132 16.67 7.00 23.03
CA ALA A 132 15.29 7.04 22.58
C ALA A 132 14.46 8.00 23.45
N VAL A 133 13.53 8.73 22.84
CA VAL A 133 12.67 9.68 23.53
C VAL A 133 11.21 9.29 23.35
N LEU A 134 10.46 9.26 24.45
CA LEU A 134 9.02 9.09 24.42
C LEU A 134 8.38 10.39 23.93
N VAL A 135 8.08 10.46 22.63
CA VAL A 135 7.45 11.62 22.00
C VAL A 135 5.93 11.47 21.88
N GLY A 136 5.46 10.22 21.92
CA GLY A 136 4.06 9.88 21.74
C GLY A 136 3.63 9.72 20.29
N SER A 137 2.37 9.35 20.11
CA SER A 137 1.67 9.35 18.83
C SER A 137 0.36 10.10 18.99
N LYS A 138 -0.02 10.89 17.98
CA LYS A 138 -1.26 11.68 18.00
C LYS A 138 -1.95 11.52 16.66
N PHE A 139 -3.27 11.39 16.64
CA PHE A 139 -4.04 11.15 15.41
C PHE A 139 -3.57 9.93 14.60
N GLY A 140 -2.98 8.93 15.26
CA GLY A 140 -2.36 7.78 14.62
C GLY A 140 -1.02 8.05 13.93
N VAL A 141 -0.50 9.28 13.99
CA VAL A 141 0.81 9.66 13.45
C VAL A 141 1.89 9.41 14.51
N THR A 142 2.91 8.63 14.16
CA THR A 142 4.07 8.37 15.02
C THR A 142 5.12 9.47 14.85
N GLY A 143 6.03 9.61 15.82
CA GLY A 143 7.15 10.55 15.71
C GLY A 143 8.02 10.30 14.47
N ALA A 144 8.20 9.04 14.08
CA ALA A 144 8.94 8.67 12.88
C ALA A 144 8.24 9.13 11.58
N ALA A 145 6.92 8.97 11.50
CA ALA A 145 6.12 9.44 10.37
C ALA A 145 6.16 10.97 10.27
N LEU A 146 5.97 11.67 11.39
CA LEU A 146 6.02 13.13 11.42
C LEU A 146 7.42 13.67 11.06
N ALA A 147 8.48 13.03 11.53
CA ALA A 147 9.86 13.37 11.19
C ALA A 147 10.11 13.24 9.68
N LYS A 148 9.69 12.11 9.10
CA LYS A 148 9.78 11.84 7.66
C LYS A 148 9.01 12.90 6.86
N PHE A 149 7.77 13.18 7.24
CA PHE A 149 6.93 14.17 6.56
C PHE A 149 7.55 15.57 6.59
N ARG A 150 8.05 16.02 7.75
CA ARG A 150 8.68 17.34 7.91
C ARG A 150 10.11 17.41 7.35
N GLY A 151 10.70 16.29 6.91
CA GLY A 151 12.10 16.25 6.47
C GLY A 151 13.11 16.54 7.59
N VAL A 152 12.75 16.29 8.85
CA VAL A 152 13.60 16.57 10.02
C VAL A 152 14.16 15.27 10.60
N LYS A 153 15.36 15.34 11.19
CA LYS A 153 16.01 14.18 11.81
C LYS A 153 15.39 13.79 13.16
N ARG A 154 14.67 14.70 13.82
CA ARG A 154 14.14 14.52 15.16
C ARG A 154 12.82 15.25 15.36
N ILE A 155 11.91 14.60 16.09
CA ILE A 155 10.69 15.20 16.61
C ILE A 155 10.77 15.28 18.14
N THR A 156 10.23 16.36 18.70
CA THR A 156 10.11 16.56 20.15
C THR A 156 8.70 16.22 20.65
N PRO A 157 8.51 15.95 21.96
CA PRO A 157 7.18 15.75 22.53
C PRO A 157 6.24 16.95 22.33
N GLY A 158 6.78 18.18 22.39
CA GLY A 158 6.01 19.40 22.10
C GLY A 158 5.51 19.42 20.66
N GLN A 159 6.38 19.13 19.70
CA GLN A 159 6.00 19.04 18.28
C GLN A 159 4.93 17.98 18.00
N MET A 160 4.95 16.84 18.71
CA MET A 160 3.91 15.82 18.58
C MET A 160 2.59 16.27 19.24
N ARG A 161 2.66 16.96 20.39
CA ARG A 161 1.49 17.53 21.06
C ARG A 161 0.80 18.58 20.20
N ASP A 162 1.58 19.40 19.50
CA ASP A 162 1.09 20.51 18.68
C ASP A 162 0.66 20.09 17.27
N LEU A 163 0.79 18.81 16.92
CA LEU A 163 0.31 18.26 15.64
C LEU A 163 -1.19 18.57 15.47
N THR A 164 -1.54 19.21 14.36
CA THR A 164 -2.93 19.54 14.01
C THR A 164 -3.57 18.41 13.21
N ILE A 165 -4.91 18.36 13.17
CA ILE A 165 -5.63 17.39 12.34
C ILE A 165 -5.24 17.59 10.86
N GLU A 166 -5.08 18.84 10.43
CA GLU A 166 -4.80 19.18 9.04
C GLU A 166 -3.41 18.71 8.63
N GLU A 167 -2.42 18.88 9.50
CA GLU A 167 -1.09 18.34 9.28
C GLU A 167 -1.12 16.80 9.31
N ALA A 168 -1.86 16.17 10.22
CA ALA A 168 -1.99 14.71 10.26
C ALA A 168 -2.64 14.14 8.98
N VAL A 169 -3.65 14.83 8.43
CA VAL A 169 -4.25 14.49 7.14
C VAL A 169 -3.21 14.59 6.01
N ASN A 170 -2.39 15.65 6.00
CA ASN A 170 -1.33 15.81 5.01
C ASN A 170 -0.22 14.76 5.13
N VAL A 171 0.16 14.37 6.36
CA VAL A 171 1.05 13.23 6.62
C VAL A 171 0.46 11.96 6.02
N GLY A 172 -0.84 11.74 6.25
CA GLY A 172 -1.62 10.65 5.70
C GLY A 172 -1.57 10.57 4.19
N LEU A 173 -1.93 11.67 3.53
CA LEU A 173 -1.94 11.79 2.08
C LEU A 173 -0.55 11.59 1.51
N LYS A 174 0.48 12.20 2.10
CA LYS A 174 1.84 12.10 1.56
C LYS A 174 2.43 10.70 1.72
N LEU A 175 2.47 10.19 2.96
CA LEU A 175 3.25 8.99 3.28
C LEU A 175 2.51 7.67 3.03
N TYR A 176 1.18 7.71 2.99
CA TYR A 176 0.35 6.49 2.95
C TYR A 176 -0.59 6.44 1.75
N TYR A 177 -0.69 7.49 0.94
CA TYR A 177 -1.45 7.53 -0.30
C TYR A 177 -0.56 7.82 -1.52
N ASP A 178 0.13 8.97 -1.52
CA ASP A 178 0.97 9.45 -2.63
C ASP A 178 2.27 8.64 -2.76
N GLU A 179 3.13 8.62 -1.73
CA GLU A 179 4.41 7.89 -1.81
C GLU A 179 4.31 6.39 -2.10
N PRO A 180 3.29 5.65 -1.61
CA PRO A 180 3.12 4.25 -1.96
C PRO A 180 2.36 4.03 -3.27
N ASP A 181 2.09 5.08 -4.06
CA ASP A 181 1.40 5.03 -5.36
C ASP A 181 -0.02 4.42 -5.27
N ILE A 182 -0.78 4.73 -4.21
CA ILE A 182 -2.17 4.26 -4.05
C ILE A 182 -3.10 4.92 -5.06
N ASP A 183 -2.74 6.09 -5.57
CA ASP A 183 -3.45 6.80 -6.64
C ASP A 183 -3.48 6.03 -7.97
N LEU A 184 -2.56 5.07 -8.17
CA LEU A 184 -2.61 4.14 -9.29
C LEU A 184 -3.74 3.11 -9.18
N LEU A 185 -4.28 2.89 -7.97
CA LEU A 185 -5.35 1.93 -7.74
C LEU A 185 -6.73 2.60 -7.90
N PRO A 186 -7.75 1.87 -8.38
CA PRO A 186 -9.12 2.38 -8.42
C PRO A 186 -9.61 2.69 -7.01
N TRP A 187 -9.91 3.96 -6.74
CA TRP A 187 -10.33 4.38 -5.41
C TRP A 187 -11.73 3.85 -5.04
N ASN A 188 -11.78 2.95 -4.07
CA ASN A 188 -12.98 2.26 -3.57
C ASN A 188 -12.80 1.82 -2.10
N GLN A 189 -13.83 1.22 -1.53
CA GLN A 189 -13.85 0.73 -0.14
C GLN A 189 -12.67 -0.19 0.19
N VAL A 190 -12.33 -1.11 -0.73
CA VAL A 190 -11.24 -2.06 -0.53
C VAL A 190 -9.89 -1.34 -0.55
N THR A 191 -9.71 -0.39 -1.47
CA THR A 191 -8.50 0.44 -1.56
C THR A 191 -8.32 1.32 -0.32
N ALA A 192 -9.39 1.89 0.22
CA ALA A 192 -9.35 2.61 1.50
C ALA A 192 -8.97 1.69 2.68
N SER A 193 -9.48 0.46 2.71
CA SER A 193 -9.09 -0.56 3.71
C SER A 193 -7.64 -1.02 3.54
N ILE A 194 -7.11 -1.03 2.31
CA ILE A 194 -5.69 -1.30 2.03
C ILE A 194 -4.84 -0.15 2.56
N MET A 195 -5.19 1.09 2.24
CA MET A 195 -4.52 2.29 2.75
C MET A 195 -4.48 2.32 4.29
N ASP A 196 -5.59 1.96 4.95
CA ASP A 196 -5.66 1.80 6.42
C ASP A 196 -4.60 0.80 6.95
N MET A 197 -4.37 -0.29 6.21
CA MET A 197 -3.37 -1.29 6.56
C MET A 197 -1.94 -0.79 6.31
N LEU A 198 -1.70 0.00 5.26
CA LEU A 198 -0.42 0.68 5.04
C LEU A 198 -0.11 1.64 6.18
N TRP A 199 -1.12 2.32 6.71
CA TRP A 199 -0.98 3.17 7.89
C TRP A 199 -0.57 2.37 9.13
N GLY A 200 -1.29 1.28 9.41
CA GLY A 200 -1.08 0.49 10.64
C GLY A 200 0.16 -0.41 10.63
N ALA A 201 0.54 -0.98 9.48
CA ALA A 201 1.65 -1.94 9.36
C ALA A 201 2.87 -1.38 8.60
N GLY A 202 2.77 -0.17 8.06
CA GLY A 202 3.77 0.47 7.21
C GLY A 202 3.52 0.20 5.71
N PRO A 203 3.86 1.16 4.82
CA PRO A 203 3.54 1.09 3.39
C PRO A 203 3.99 -0.21 2.71
N GLY A 204 5.27 -0.56 2.85
CA GLY A 204 5.82 -1.74 2.19
C GLY A 204 5.21 -3.05 2.68
N GLN A 205 4.83 -3.15 3.96
CA GLN A 205 4.20 -4.37 4.48
C GLN A 205 2.75 -4.48 4.03
N GLY A 206 1.99 -3.39 4.06
CA GLY A 206 0.62 -3.34 3.54
C GLY A 206 0.54 -3.70 2.06
N ALA A 207 1.41 -3.09 1.24
CA ALA A 207 1.54 -3.40 -0.18
C ALA A 207 1.87 -4.89 -0.42
N LYS A 208 2.82 -5.47 0.33
CA LYS A 208 3.15 -6.90 0.24
C LYS A 208 1.98 -7.83 0.58
N LEU A 209 1.11 -7.44 1.51
CA LEU A 209 -0.08 -8.24 1.83
C LEU A 209 -1.06 -8.22 0.66
N MET A 210 -1.31 -7.04 0.09
CA MET A 210 -2.18 -6.89 -1.09
C MET A 210 -1.62 -7.63 -2.30
N GLN A 211 -0.33 -7.48 -2.60
CA GLN A 211 0.34 -8.15 -3.71
C GLN A 211 0.23 -9.68 -3.63
N ARG A 212 0.40 -10.26 -2.42
CA ARG A 212 0.18 -11.70 -2.21
C ARG A 212 -1.27 -12.10 -2.46
N MET A 213 -2.23 -11.29 -2.00
CA MET A 213 -3.65 -11.56 -2.19
C MET A 213 -4.02 -11.64 -3.67
N ILE A 214 -3.47 -10.75 -4.50
CA ILE A 214 -3.76 -10.70 -5.93
C ILE A 214 -2.81 -11.56 -6.79
N GLY A 215 -1.89 -12.31 -6.18
CA GLY A 215 -1.03 -13.26 -6.87
C GLY A 215 0.15 -12.65 -7.64
N VAL A 216 0.61 -11.45 -7.30
CA VAL A 216 1.81 -10.82 -7.92
C VAL A 216 3.03 -10.88 -6.98
N ASN A 217 4.21 -10.52 -7.50
CA ASN A 217 5.44 -10.47 -6.73
C ASN A 217 5.30 -9.52 -5.52
N PRO A 218 5.52 -9.97 -4.27
CA PRO A 218 5.35 -9.14 -3.09
C PRO A 218 6.62 -8.37 -2.74
N ASP A 219 7.01 -7.42 -3.60
CA ASP A 219 8.15 -6.52 -3.37
C ASP A 219 7.84 -5.34 -2.45
N GLY A 220 6.56 -4.99 -2.31
CA GLY A 220 6.06 -3.88 -1.51
C GLY A 220 5.99 -2.53 -2.24
N ASN A 221 6.21 -2.52 -3.56
CA ASN A 221 6.10 -1.32 -4.39
C ASN A 221 4.86 -1.43 -5.30
N ILE A 222 3.95 -0.45 -5.24
CA ILE A 222 2.73 -0.46 -6.06
C ILE A 222 3.05 0.18 -7.41
N GLY A 223 3.55 -0.62 -8.35
CA GLY A 223 3.74 -0.18 -9.73
C GLY A 223 2.53 -0.46 -10.63
N GLN A 224 2.62 -0.01 -11.89
CA GLN A 224 1.59 -0.23 -12.93
C GLN A 224 1.17 -1.71 -13.07
N LEU A 225 2.10 -2.65 -12.93
CA LEU A 225 1.79 -4.09 -12.98
C LEU A 225 0.92 -4.54 -11.79
N THR A 226 1.20 -4.01 -10.59
CA THR A 226 0.39 -4.29 -9.40
C THR A 226 -1.00 -3.67 -9.54
N ALA A 227 -1.08 -2.43 -10.06
CA ALA A 227 -2.35 -1.75 -10.29
C ALA A 227 -3.23 -2.48 -11.32
N ALA A 228 -2.66 -2.92 -12.44
CA ALA A 228 -3.38 -3.69 -13.46
C ALA A 228 -3.88 -5.04 -12.91
N ALA A 229 -3.05 -5.76 -12.15
CA ALA A 229 -3.45 -7.02 -11.52
C ALA A 229 -4.55 -6.81 -10.46
N TYR A 230 -4.48 -5.72 -9.70
CA TYR A 230 -5.50 -5.38 -8.71
C TYR A 230 -6.85 -5.04 -9.36
N ASP A 231 -6.85 -4.28 -10.46
CA ASP A 231 -8.06 -3.99 -11.24
C ASP A 231 -8.69 -5.28 -11.82
N GLN A 232 -7.86 -6.19 -12.37
CA GLN A 232 -8.32 -7.50 -12.83
C GLN A 232 -8.89 -8.36 -11.71
N PHE A 233 -8.24 -8.36 -10.54
CA PHE A 233 -8.71 -9.07 -9.34
C PHE A 233 -10.09 -8.56 -8.89
N LEU A 234 -10.28 -7.23 -8.87
CA LEU A 234 -11.58 -6.62 -8.54
C LEU A 234 -12.66 -7.00 -9.56
N LYS A 235 -12.34 -7.03 -10.85
CA LYS A 235 -13.27 -7.45 -11.91
C LYS A 235 -13.66 -8.92 -11.79
N ALA A 236 -12.71 -9.79 -11.45
CA ALA A 236 -12.95 -11.23 -11.34
C ALA A 236 -13.78 -11.62 -10.12
N HIS A 237 -13.66 -10.89 -9.01
CA HIS A 237 -14.31 -11.25 -7.75
C HIS A 237 -15.49 -10.35 -7.36
N GLY A 238 -15.54 -9.13 -7.88
CA GLY A 238 -16.43 -8.09 -7.37
C GLY A 238 -15.93 -7.50 -6.04
N LEU A 239 -16.45 -6.32 -5.72
CA LEU A 239 -15.92 -5.51 -4.61
C LEU A 239 -16.19 -6.12 -3.23
N GLU A 240 -17.37 -6.70 -3.01
CA GLU A 240 -17.74 -7.28 -1.72
C GLU A 240 -16.90 -8.51 -1.40
N LYS A 241 -16.73 -9.42 -2.36
CA LYS A 241 -15.89 -10.61 -2.19
C LYS A 241 -14.42 -10.22 -2.00
N ALA A 242 -13.93 -9.23 -2.74
CA ALA A 242 -12.58 -8.68 -2.56
C ALA A 242 -12.38 -8.11 -1.14
N ALA A 243 -13.39 -7.44 -0.57
CA ALA A 243 -13.32 -6.92 0.80
C ALA A 243 -13.23 -8.04 1.84
N VAL A 244 -14.00 -9.12 1.67
CA VAL A 244 -13.92 -10.31 2.55
C VAL A 244 -12.55 -10.97 2.46
N MET A 245 -12.03 -11.20 1.25
CA MET A 245 -10.69 -11.76 1.05
C MET A 245 -9.60 -10.87 1.68
N TRP A 246 -9.72 -9.55 1.52
CA TRP A 246 -8.78 -8.62 2.14
C TRP A 246 -8.85 -8.66 3.67
N ALA A 247 -10.05 -8.75 4.24
CA ALA A 247 -10.23 -8.88 5.69
C ALA A 247 -9.58 -10.16 6.24
N GLU A 248 -9.67 -11.28 5.53
CA GLU A 248 -8.97 -12.52 5.89
C GLU A 248 -7.45 -12.33 5.90
N VAL A 249 -6.90 -11.69 4.87
CA VAL A 249 -5.46 -11.38 4.77
C VAL A 249 -5.00 -10.49 5.93
N ARG A 250 -5.76 -9.44 6.28
CA ARG A 250 -5.47 -8.57 7.42
C ARG A 250 -5.47 -9.33 8.74
N ASN A 251 -6.52 -10.13 8.99
CA ASN A 251 -6.63 -10.90 10.22
C ASN A 251 -5.52 -11.93 10.35
N ALA A 252 -5.19 -12.66 9.28
CA ALA A 252 -4.08 -13.62 9.27
C ALA A 252 -2.71 -12.97 9.54
N PHE A 253 -2.52 -11.71 9.14
CA PHE A 253 -1.32 -10.95 9.48
C PHE A 253 -1.25 -10.61 10.97
N TYR A 254 -2.35 -10.16 11.57
CA TYR A 254 -2.41 -9.89 13.00
C TYR A 254 -2.17 -11.15 13.85
N GLU A 255 -2.71 -12.29 13.44
CA GLU A 255 -2.44 -13.57 14.10
C GLU A 255 -0.96 -13.94 14.06
N ARG A 256 -0.27 -13.69 12.94
CA ARG A 256 1.19 -13.89 12.84
C ARG A 256 1.98 -12.95 13.76
N ILE A 257 1.55 -11.70 13.92
CA ILE A 257 2.15 -10.78 14.90
C ILE A 257 2.00 -11.35 16.32
N ILE A 258 0.82 -11.82 16.68
CA ILE A 258 0.56 -12.37 18.01
C ILE A 258 1.35 -13.66 18.24
N ALA A 259 1.42 -14.55 17.25
CA ALA A 259 2.23 -15.77 17.34
C ALA A 259 3.71 -15.44 17.57
N SER A 260 4.22 -14.38 16.93
CA SER A 260 5.60 -13.93 17.10
C SER A 260 5.84 -13.20 18.43
N ARG A 261 4.84 -12.47 18.94
CA ARG A 261 4.89 -11.74 20.21
C ARG A 261 3.55 -11.87 20.95
N PRO A 262 3.38 -12.91 21.79
CA PRO A 262 2.10 -13.22 22.43
C PRO A 262 1.52 -12.09 23.29
N THR A 263 2.35 -11.19 23.83
CA THR A 263 1.89 -10.02 24.59
C THR A 263 0.98 -9.08 23.78
N ASN A 264 1.03 -9.15 22.44
CA ASN A 264 0.16 -8.36 21.57
C ASN A 264 -1.28 -8.89 21.49
N ALA A 265 -1.58 -10.06 22.07
CA ALA A 265 -2.92 -10.66 22.07
C ALA A 265 -3.99 -9.72 22.65
N LYS A 266 -3.62 -8.82 23.56
CA LYS A 266 -4.52 -7.78 24.11
C LYS A 266 -5.14 -6.89 23.03
N TYR A 267 -4.46 -6.69 21.88
CA TYR A 267 -4.95 -5.85 20.77
C TYR A 267 -5.81 -6.61 19.76
N ARG A 268 -5.88 -7.95 19.83
CA ARG A 268 -6.55 -8.83 18.86
C ARG A 268 -7.99 -8.39 18.57
N ARG A 269 -8.78 -8.13 19.62
CA ARG A 269 -10.19 -7.73 19.47
C ARG A 269 -10.31 -6.39 18.74
N GLY A 270 -9.49 -5.40 19.09
CA GLY A 270 -9.48 -4.09 18.44
C GLY A 270 -9.11 -4.19 16.97
N TRP A 271 -8.08 -4.95 16.64
CA TRP A 271 -7.66 -5.18 15.26
C TRP A 271 -8.74 -5.88 14.42
N ARG A 272 -9.41 -6.91 14.96
CA ARG A 272 -10.51 -7.60 14.27
C ARG A 272 -11.71 -6.69 14.06
N ASN A 273 -12.06 -5.88 15.06
CA ASN A 273 -13.15 -4.91 14.95
C ASN A 273 -12.85 -3.84 13.88
N ARG A 274 -11.61 -3.34 13.83
CA ARG A 274 -11.16 -2.41 12.79
C ARG A 274 -11.16 -3.05 11.41
N THR A 275 -10.79 -4.33 11.27
CA THR A 275 -10.93 -5.04 9.99
C THR A 275 -12.40 -5.17 9.59
N ALA A 276 -13.26 -5.53 10.54
CA ALA A 276 -14.68 -5.78 10.29
C ALA A 276 -15.46 -4.51 9.89
N SER A 277 -15.04 -3.32 10.33
CA SER A 277 -15.72 -2.06 9.95
C SER A 277 -15.67 -1.78 8.43
N PHE A 278 -14.70 -2.35 7.72
CA PHE A 278 -14.55 -2.25 6.26
C PHE A 278 -15.33 -3.30 5.47
N LEU A 279 -16.04 -4.22 6.13
CA LEU A 279 -16.76 -5.29 5.43
C LEU A 279 -18.08 -4.81 4.80
N PRO A 280 -18.57 -5.52 3.77
CA PRO A 280 -19.89 -5.27 3.19
C PRO A 280 -21.00 -5.26 4.24
N GLY A 281 -22.00 -4.41 4.02
CA GLY A 281 -23.18 -4.30 4.88
C GLY A 281 -23.06 -3.36 6.08
N THR A 282 -21.85 -2.91 6.43
CA THR A 282 -21.65 -1.90 7.48
C THR A 282 -22.19 -0.53 7.04
N THR A 283 -22.48 0.35 8.01
CA THR A 283 -22.90 1.73 7.73
C THR A 283 -21.84 2.48 6.91
N TRP A 284 -20.55 2.27 7.23
CA TRP A 284 -19.44 2.86 6.48
C TRP A 284 -19.38 2.35 5.03
N TRP A 285 -19.59 1.05 4.81
CA TRP A 285 -19.62 0.49 3.46
C TRP A 285 -20.73 1.10 2.61
N LYS A 286 -21.92 1.25 3.21
CA LYS A 286 -23.11 1.81 2.57
C LYS A 286 -23.02 3.32 2.34
N SER A 287 -22.27 4.05 3.16
CA SER A 287 -22.08 5.50 2.98
C SER A 287 -21.13 5.85 1.84
N TRP A 288 -20.42 4.86 1.27
CA TRP A 288 -19.50 5.09 0.17
C TRP A 288 -20.23 5.54 -1.11
N GLY A 289 -20.07 6.81 -1.48
CA GLY A 289 -20.75 7.40 -2.64
C GLY A 289 -22.17 7.92 -2.35
N ALA A 290 -22.62 7.85 -1.10
CA ALA A 290 -23.77 8.64 -0.66
C ALA A 290 -23.39 10.13 -0.74
N ARG A 291 -24.26 10.96 -1.32
CA ARG A 291 -24.06 12.42 -1.27
C ARG A 291 -24.01 12.83 0.19
N ALA A 292 -22.93 13.53 0.56
CA ALA A 292 -22.82 14.20 1.85
C ALA A 292 -23.90 15.27 2.01
#